data_AF-A0A223ZZX1-F1
#
_entry.id   AF-A0A223ZZX1-F1
#
_cell.length_a   1.000
_cell.length_b   1.000
_cell.length_c   1.000
_cell.angle_alpha   90.00
_cell.angle_beta   90.00
_cell.angle_gamma   90.00
#
_symmetry.space_group_name_H-M   'P 1'
#
loop_
_entity.id
_entity.type
_entity.pdbx_description
1 polymer ?
#
loop_
_entity_poly.entity_id
_entity_poly.type
_entity_poly.pdbx_seq_one_letter_code
_entity_poly.pdbx_strand_id
1 'polypeptide(L)'
;DVMAGVTPGMVVGVTTEAIAGEGLILTAGGIDSHIHFISPQQVYEALASGVTTFIGGGTGPATGTNATTCTPGSRHVELMLQATDALPMNFGFLGKGNTSL
;
A
#
# COMPACT_ATOMS: atom_id res chain seq x y z
N ASP A 1 16.86 33.19 5.23
CA ASP A 1 17.53 34.45 5.60
C ASP A 1 17.72 35.43 4.43
N VAL A 2 17.86 34.94 3.18
CA VAL A 2 18.08 35.80 1.99
C VAL A 2 16.89 35.89 1.01
N MET A 3 15.86 35.06 1.19
CA MET A 3 14.64 35.06 0.38
C MET A 3 13.46 35.56 1.21
N ALA A 4 12.62 36.40 0.62
CA ALA A 4 11.35 36.83 1.23
C ALA A 4 10.26 35.75 1.01
N GLY A 5 9.33 35.61 1.95
CA GLY A 5 8.12 34.80 1.76
C GLY A 5 8.30 33.27 1.83
N VAL A 6 9.40 32.77 2.42
CA VAL A 6 9.56 31.32 2.64
C VAL A 6 8.51 30.83 3.64
N THR A 7 7.68 29.86 3.24
CA THR A 7 6.63 29.27 4.08
C THR A 7 7.23 28.59 5.32
N PRO A 8 6.63 28.76 6.51
CA PRO A 8 7.05 28.03 7.71
C PRO A 8 7.06 26.51 7.46
N GLY A 9 8.18 25.86 7.81
CA GLY A 9 8.38 24.42 7.58
C GLY A 9 8.93 24.03 6.19
N MET A 10 9.16 24.99 5.29
CA MET A 10 9.69 24.73 3.93
C MET A 10 11.12 25.26 3.72
N VAL A 11 11.95 25.24 4.77
CA VAL A 11 13.37 25.63 4.65
C VAL A 11 14.17 24.50 4.01
N VAL A 12 14.91 24.79 2.95
CA VAL A 12 15.91 23.89 2.37
C VAL A 12 17.25 24.12 3.08
N GLY A 13 17.81 23.07 3.68
CA GLY A 13 19.05 23.13 4.46
C GLY A 13 20.09 22.10 4.00
N VAL A 14 21.16 21.96 4.78
CA VAL A 14 22.28 21.05 4.48
C VAL A 14 21.90 19.55 4.53
N THR A 15 20.73 19.22 5.06
CA THR A 15 20.19 17.86 5.16
C THR A 15 18.96 17.65 4.27
N THR A 16 18.68 18.55 3.33
CA THR A 16 17.54 18.44 2.41
C THR A 16 18.00 17.88 1.07
N GLU A 17 17.44 16.74 0.67
CA GLU A 17 17.58 16.22 -0.69
C GLU A 17 16.57 16.90 -1.63
N ALA A 18 16.92 17.06 -2.91
CA ALA A 18 16.09 17.67 -3.93
C ALA A 18 15.69 16.65 -5.00
N ILE A 19 14.40 16.60 -5.33
CA ILE A 19 13.87 15.89 -6.49
C ILE A 19 13.34 16.95 -7.46
N ALA A 20 13.86 16.97 -8.69
CA ALA A 20 13.44 17.90 -9.75
C ALA A 20 12.00 17.61 -10.19
N GLY A 21 11.12 18.61 -10.07
CA GLY A 21 9.67 18.49 -10.35
C GLY A 21 9.20 19.31 -11.55
N GLU A 22 10.08 20.11 -12.15
CA GLU A 22 9.76 20.95 -13.29
C GLU A 22 9.30 20.13 -14.50
N GLY A 23 8.17 20.52 -15.10
CA GLY A 23 7.58 19.80 -16.24
C GLY A 23 6.90 18.46 -15.88
N LEU A 24 6.85 18.08 -14.60
CA LEU A 24 6.20 16.86 -14.12
C LEU A 24 4.88 17.16 -13.40
N ILE A 25 4.04 16.13 -13.26
CA ILE A 25 2.83 16.16 -12.43
C ILE A 25 3.09 15.27 -11.22
N LEU A 26 2.83 15.79 -10.02
CA LEU A 26 2.88 15.04 -8.78
C LEU A 26 1.46 14.68 -8.34
N THR A 27 1.23 13.40 -8.05
CA THR A 27 -0.02 12.89 -7.47
C THR A 27 0.27 12.12 -6.18
N ALA A 28 -0.76 11.93 -5.36
CA ALA A 28 -0.69 10.90 -4.33
C ALA A 28 -0.56 9.50 -4.98
N GLY A 29 0.00 8.55 -4.25
CA GLY A 29 -0.03 7.15 -4.64
C GLY A 29 -1.46 6.59 -4.59
N GLY A 30 -1.79 5.71 -5.53
CA GLY A 30 -3.11 5.09 -5.63
C GLY A 30 -3.39 4.15 -4.45
N ILE A 31 -4.68 4.01 -4.13
CA ILE A 31 -5.19 3.06 -3.15
C ILE A 31 -6.15 2.11 -3.87
N ASP A 32 -5.79 0.84 -3.93
CA ASP A 32 -6.69 -0.21 -4.41
C ASP A 32 -7.32 -0.92 -3.20
N SER A 33 -8.64 -0.80 -3.07
CA SER A 33 -9.40 -1.32 -1.94
C SER A 33 -10.13 -2.64 -2.21
N HIS A 34 -9.90 -3.27 -3.36
CA HIS A 34 -10.49 -4.56 -3.72
C HIS A 34 -9.41 -5.56 -4.15
N ILE A 35 -8.42 -5.78 -3.27
CA ILE A 35 -7.34 -6.71 -3.57
C ILE A 35 -7.67 -8.12 -3.11
N HIS A 36 -7.62 -9.05 -4.06
CA HIS A 36 -7.49 -10.46 -3.76
C HIS A 36 -5.99 -10.77 -3.66
N PHE A 37 -5.49 -11.11 -2.47
CA PHE A 37 -4.08 -11.46 -2.25
C PHE A 37 -3.78 -12.89 -2.75
N ILE A 38 -3.88 -13.08 -4.07
CA ILE A 38 -3.69 -14.36 -4.76
C ILE A 38 -2.20 -14.63 -4.96
N SER A 39 -1.45 -13.61 -5.35
CA SER A 39 -0.02 -13.76 -5.66
C SER A 39 0.79 -12.52 -5.28
N PRO A 40 2.01 -12.68 -4.75
CA PRO A 40 2.86 -11.55 -4.38
C PRO A 40 3.27 -10.71 -5.59
N GLN A 41 3.22 -11.26 -6.80
CA GLN A 41 3.58 -10.55 -8.04
C GLN A 41 2.67 -9.34 -8.32
N GLN A 42 1.44 -9.33 -7.80
CA GLN A 42 0.51 -8.20 -7.94
C GLN A 42 1.10 -6.89 -7.40
N VAL A 43 1.98 -6.95 -6.40
CA VAL A 43 2.66 -5.77 -5.82
C VAL A 43 3.52 -5.04 -6.85
N TYR A 44 4.23 -5.77 -7.70
CA TYR A 44 5.10 -5.15 -8.71
C TYR A 44 4.28 -4.43 -9.79
N GLU A 45 3.17 -5.04 -10.22
CA GLU A 45 2.26 -4.43 -11.21
C GLU A 45 1.56 -3.18 -10.64
N ALA A 46 1.16 -3.23 -9.37
CA ALA A 46 0.56 -2.08 -8.70
C ALA A 46 1.54 -0.91 -8.55
N LEU A 47 2.77 -1.17 -8.10
CA LEU A 47 3.78 -0.11 -8.01
C LEU A 47 4.11 0.49 -9.38
N ALA A 48 4.22 -0.34 -10.43
CA ALA A 48 4.47 0.12 -11.79
C ALA A 48 3.33 1.01 -12.34
N SER A 49 2.11 0.85 -11.85
CA SER A 49 0.94 1.67 -12.20
C SER A 49 0.69 2.84 -11.25
N GLY A 50 1.52 3.03 -10.23
CA GLY A 50 1.43 4.14 -9.27
C GLY A 50 0.53 3.87 -8.06
N VAL A 51 0.08 2.63 -7.84
CA VAL A 51 -0.64 2.20 -6.62
C VAL A 51 0.38 1.85 -5.54
N THR A 52 0.23 2.48 -4.36
CA THR A 52 1.17 2.31 -3.23
C THR A 52 0.52 1.66 -2.00
N THR A 53 -0.79 1.42 -2.05
CA THR A 53 -1.57 0.88 -0.93
C THR A 53 -2.55 -0.17 -1.42
N PHE A 54 -2.54 -1.32 -0.78
CA PHE A 54 -3.50 -2.40 -0.98
C PHE A 54 -4.38 -2.61 0.24
N ILE A 55 -5.69 -2.69 0.03
CA ILE A 55 -6.66 -3.13 1.03
C ILE A 55 -7.49 -4.25 0.41
N GLY A 56 -7.63 -5.36 1.14
CA GLY A 56 -8.28 -6.55 0.60
C GLY A 56 -8.10 -7.77 1.49
N GLY A 57 -8.13 -8.97 0.93
CA GLY A 57 -7.95 -10.18 1.72
C GLY A 57 -7.56 -11.38 0.87
N GLY A 58 -6.95 -12.37 1.51
CA GLY A 58 -6.46 -13.56 0.86
C GLY A 58 -5.35 -14.27 1.62
N THR A 59 -5.03 -15.48 1.18
CA THR A 59 -3.98 -16.34 1.75
C THR A 59 -3.18 -17.03 0.65
N GLY A 60 -2.97 -16.35 -0.49
CA GLY A 60 -2.40 -16.94 -1.70
C GLY A 60 -3.46 -17.58 -2.60
N PRO A 61 -3.11 -18.54 -3.47
CA PRO A 61 -3.96 -19.02 -4.57
C PRO A 61 -5.03 -20.04 -4.14
N ALA A 62 -5.53 -19.93 -2.91
CA ALA A 62 -6.63 -20.78 -2.44
C ALA A 62 -7.94 -20.40 -3.15
N THR A 63 -8.81 -21.39 -3.38
CA THR A 63 -10.13 -21.17 -4.02
C THR A 63 -10.93 -20.06 -3.33
N GLY A 64 -10.86 -19.98 -1.99
CA GLY A 64 -11.53 -18.93 -1.23
C GLY A 64 -11.00 -17.53 -1.54
N THR A 65 -9.68 -17.37 -1.72
CA THR A 65 -9.05 -16.10 -2.07
C THR A 65 -9.34 -15.70 -3.51
N ASN A 66 -9.39 -16.66 -4.43
CA ASN A 66 -9.78 -16.39 -5.82
C ASN A 66 -11.23 -15.88 -5.93
N ALA A 67 -12.08 -16.19 -4.95
CA ALA A 67 -13.48 -15.77 -4.93
C ALA A 67 -13.79 -14.57 -4.02
N THR A 68 -13.02 -14.39 -2.93
CA THR A 68 -13.34 -13.43 -1.87
C THR A 68 -12.10 -12.72 -1.35
N THR A 69 -12.20 -11.42 -1.07
CA THR A 69 -11.16 -10.63 -0.41
C THR A 69 -11.15 -10.87 1.09
N CYS A 70 -10.96 -12.13 1.50
CA CYS A 70 -10.98 -12.52 2.91
C CYS A 70 -9.69 -13.23 3.31
N THR A 71 -9.09 -12.77 4.40
CA THR A 71 -8.03 -13.45 5.15
C THR A 71 -8.66 -14.08 6.40
N PRO A 72 -9.09 -15.36 6.35
CA PRO A 72 -9.99 -15.91 7.37
C PRO A 72 -9.24 -16.35 8.64
N GLY A 73 -9.51 -15.70 9.77
CA GLY A 73 -9.00 -16.09 11.08
C GLY A 73 -7.66 -15.46 11.46
N SER A 74 -7.39 -15.39 12.76
CA SER A 74 -6.24 -14.66 13.32
C SER A 74 -4.90 -15.16 12.80
N ARG A 75 -4.71 -16.48 12.69
CA ARG A 75 -3.45 -17.06 12.20
C ARG A 75 -3.13 -16.67 10.76
N HIS A 76 -4.14 -16.61 9.88
CA HIS A 76 -3.91 -16.18 8.50
C HIS A 76 -3.60 -14.68 8.43
N VAL A 77 -4.25 -13.85 9.26
CA VAL A 77 -3.93 -12.42 9.33
C VAL A 77 -2.49 -12.20 9.80
N GLU A 78 -2.07 -12.90 10.85
CA GLU A 78 -0.69 -12.85 11.35
C GLU A 78 0.33 -13.24 10.26
N LEU A 79 0.09 -14.36 9.56
CA LEU A 79 0.97 -14.83 8.50
C LEU A 79 1.02 -13.86 7.32
N MET A 80 -0.11 -13.26 6.95
CA MET A 80 -0.13 -12.29 5.86
C MET A 80 0.60 -11.00 6.22
N LEU A 81 0.46 -10.51 7.47
CA LEU A 81 1.26 -9.39 7.98
C LEU A 81 2.77 -9.69 7.89
N GLN A 82 3.20 -10.87 8.34
CA GLN A 82 4.60 -11.31 8.25
C GLN A 82 5.07 -11.45 6.79
N ALA A 83 4.23 -11.99 5.91
CA ALA A 83 4.58 -12.19 4.50
C ALA A 83 4.76 -10.88 3.73
N THR A 84 4.09 -9.80 4.14
CA THR A 84 4.16 -8.49 3.49
C THR A 84 5.13 -7.51 4.12
N ASP A 85 5.77 -7.85 5.25
CA ASP A 85 6.61 -6.93 6.03
C ASP A 85 7.81 -6.36 5.27
N ALA A 86 8.33 -7.13 4.30
CA ALA A 86 9.45 -6.72 3.45
C ALA A 86 9.03 -6.02 2.14
N LEU A 87 7.73 -5.87 1.87
CA LEU A 87 7.23 -5.31 0.61
C LEU A 87 7.06 -3.79 0.73
N PRO A 88 7.48 -3.00 -0.27
CA PRO A 88 7.48 -1.53 -0.20
C PRO A 88 6.10 -0.93 -0.52
N MET A 89 5.06 -1.39 0.18
CA MET A 89 3.68 -0.91 0.05
C MET A 89 2.99 -0.87 1.41
N ASN A 90 1.90 -0.12 1.50
CA ASN A 90 0.99 -0.19 2.65
C ASN A 90 -0.03 -1.31 2.44
N PHE A 91 -0.39 -2.03 3.51
CA PHE A 91 -1.31 -3.17 3.45
C PHE A 91 -2.43 -3.07 4.50
N GLY A 92 -3.64 -3.46 4.10
CA GLY A 92 -4.79 -3.70 4.98
C GLY A 92 -5.46 -5.04 4.66
N PHE A 93 -5.64 -5.89 5.68
CA PHE A 93 -6.22 -7.23 5.53
C PHE A 93 -7.65 -7.30 6.12
N LEU A 94 -8.58 -7.77 5.31
CA LEU A 94 -10.00 -7.91 5.62
C LEU A 94 -10.31 -9.34 6.07
N GLY A 95 -11.00 -9.47 7.19
CA GLY A 95 -11.50 -10.77 7.68
C GLY A 95 -12.69 -11.29 6.88
N LYS A 96 -13.16 -12.49 7.23
CA LYS A 96 -14.43 -13.02 6.72
C LYS A 96 -15.56 -12.58 7.66
N GLY A 97 -16.47 -11.75 7.16
CA GLY A 97 -17.59 -11.20 7.95
C GLY A 97 -18.80 -12.11 8.09
N ASN A 98 -18.82 -13.27 7.43
CA ASN A 98 -19.95 -14.20 7.48
C ASN A 98 -20.00 -14.94 8.82
N THR A 99 -20.76 -14.40 9.77
CA THR A 99 -21.08 -15.01 11.07
C THR A 99 -22.54 -14.74 11.44
N SER A 100 -23.16 -15.66 12.17
CA SER A 100 -24.52 -15.51 12.73
C SER A 100 -24.54 -15.35 14.25
N LEU A 101 -23.36 -15.39 14.86
CA LEU A 101 -23.11 -15.13 16.28
C LEU A 101 -22.76 -13.67 16.50
#